data_AF-A0A973UV77-F1
#
_entry.id   AF-A0A973UV77-F1
#
_cell.length_a   1.000
_cell.length_b   1.000
_cell.length_c   1.000
_cell.angle_alpha   90.00
_cell.angle_beta   90.00
_cell.angle_gamma   90.00
#
_symmetry.space_group_name_H-M   'P 1'
#
loop_
_entity.id
_entity.type
_entity.pdbx_description
1 polymer ?
#
loop_
_entity_poly.entity_id
_entity_poly.type
_entity_poly.pdbx_seq_one_letter_code
_entity_poly.pdbx_strand_id
1 'polypeptide(L)'
;MRNDDPDILAVRSLPPSMADPTEDSVGRTWMKMSRIRASRDRATRPATRRWLIPVTAAALVAALIGGAALWLKPGADGAPYQAAVNGSGLRLSDALDILADAAEKGEPAAAVGPGQLVFVKIDGWAARITGDRVAEMQPQTRLIWHDPHGMNAVEITDGKTSMLKGSGRGTAAPVTPDGPSFYVPTPQWLAGLPADPDRLAKLLTDTVHDSKWSTPHEVWSMMEGFYTSSDLLLSPAVRAALFRSYTAIDGLQAAEMTIGGKRYIGLRHVEQQSADEVLFDPSTGRAVGKRSLYGGEMELLTTPGQPILDKGVTFQAFFTQEVVTGQRLPEGVRPS
;
A
#
# COMPACT_ATOMS: atom_id res chain seq x y z
N MET A 1 -3.30 -27.13 -27.11
CA MET A 1 -4.41 -27.46 -26.19
C MET A 1 -5.06 -28.68 -26.78
N ARG A 2 -5.20 -29.75 -26.00
CA ARG A 2 -5.76 -31.02 -26.49
C ARG A 2 -7.29 -30.85 -26.56
N ASN A 3 -7.91 -31.18 -27.70
CA ASN A 3 -9.33 -30.94 -27.98
C ASN A 3 -10.28 -31.84 -27.16
N ASP A 4 -9.69 -32.71 -26.36
CA ASP A 4 -10.24 -33.81 -25.57
C ASP A 4 -10.23 -33.52 -24.06
N ASP A 5 -10.01 -32.26 -23.64
CA ASP A 5 -10.14 -31.88 -22.24
C ASP A 5 -11.60 -32.03 -21.75
N PRO A 6 -11.86 -32.81 -20.69
CA PRO A 6 -13.22 -33.12 -20.25
C PRO A 6 -14.03 -31.88 -19.88
N ASP A 7 -13.40 -30.79 -19.47
CA ASP A 7 -14.11 -29.55 -19.14
C ASP A 7 -14.51 -28.76 -20.40
N ILE A 8 -13.70 -28.83 -21.46
CA ILE A 8 -14.05 -28.23 -22.77
C ILE A 8 -15.20 -29.01 -23.41
N LEU A 9 -15.20 -30.34 -23.24
CA LEU A 9 -16.29 -31.20 -23.68
C LEU A 9 -17.57 -30.94 -22.86
N ALA A 10 -17.46 -30.72 -21.55
CA ALA A 10 -18.59 -30.40 -20.68
C ALA A 10 -19.24 -29.05 -21.03
N VAL A 11 -18.46 -28.03 -21.43
CA VAL A 11 -19.01 -26.74 -21.89
C VAL A 11 -19.69 -26.87 -23.26
N ARG A 12 -19.15 -27.71 -24.15
CA ARG A 12 -19.72 -27.95 -25.49
C ARG A 12 -20.99 -28.81 -25.48
N SER A 13 -21.21 -29.59 -24.43
CA SER A 13 -22.40 -30.44 -24.29
C SER A 13 -23.56 -29.77 -23.55
N LEU A 14 -23.41 -28.50 -23.13
CA LEU A 14 -24.52 -27.77 -22.52
C LEU A 14 -25.61 -27.46 -23.56
N PRO A 15 -26.88 -27.78 -23.27
CA PRO A 15 -27.98 -27.43 -24.17
C PRO A 15 -28.09 -25.91 -24.32
N PRO A 16 -28.50 -25.39 -25.50
CA PRO A 16 -28.58 -23.95 -25.79
C PRO A 16 -29.47 -23.13 -24.83
N SER A 17 -30.29 -23.79 -24.02
CA SER A 17 -31.17 -23.17 -23.03
C SER A 17 -30.51 -22.86 -21.67
N MET A 18 -29.24 -23.21 -21.45
CA MET A 18 -28.47 -22.83 -20.25
C MET A 18 -27.39 -21.77 -20.57
N ALA A 19 -27.74 -20.74 -21.33
CA ALA A 19 -26.77 -19.83 -21.95
C ALA A 19 -26.15 -18.76 -21.02
N ASP A 20 -26.56 -18.67 -19.75
CA ASP A 20 -25.85 -17.83 -18.79
C ASP A 20 -25.04 -18.72 -17.84
N PRO A 21 -23.73 -18.92 -18.10
CA PRO A 21 -22.87 -19.56 -17.12
C PRO A 21 -22.96 -18.77 -15.82
N THR A 22 -23.26 -19.46 -14.72
CA THR A 22 -23.25 -18.83 -13.39
C THR A 22 -21.92 -18.13 -13.16
N GLU A 23 -21.93 -16.96 -12.51
CA GLU A 23 -20.71 -16.19 -12.20
C GLU A 23 -19.65 -17.06 -11.51
N ASP A 24 -20.08 -18.02 -10.67
CA ASP A 24 -19.23 -19.03 -10.04
C ASP A 24 -18.53 -20.00 -11.01
N SER A 25 -19.16 -20.33 -12.14
CA SER A 25 -18.58 -21.17 -13.19
C SER A 25 -17.51 -20.41 -13.98
N VAL A 26 -17.77 -19.13 -14.24
CA VAL A 26 -16.80 -18.22 -14.89
C VAL A 26 -15.58 -18.02 -13.98
N GLY A 27 -15.81 -17.78 -12.68
CA GLY A 27 -14.73 -17.64 -11.69
C GLY A 27 -13.86 -18.89 -11.55
N ARG A 28 -14.46 -20.09 -11.51
CA ARG A 28 -13.72 -21.37 -11.47
C ARG A 28 -12.95 -21.64 -12.74
N THR A 29 -13.53 -21.37 -13.90
CA THR A 29 -12.86 -21.54 -15.20
C THR A 29 -11.69 -20.57 -15.33
N TRP A 30 -11.87 -19.32 -14.90
CA TRP A 30 -10.81 -18.32 -14.88
C TRP A 30 -9.66 -18.72 -13.93
N MET A 31 -9.96 -19.21 -12.72
CA MET A 31 -8.96 -19.76 -11.80
C MET A 31 -8.19 -20.96 -12.39
N LYS A 32 -8.85 -21.83 -13.14
CA LYS A 32 -8.19 -22.96 -13.82
C LYS A 32 -7.27 -22.46 -14.94
N MET A 33 -7.73 -21.46 -15.72
CA MET A 33 -6.94 -20.87 -16.80
C MET A 33 -5.71 -20.10 -16.30
N SER A 34 -5.83 -19.34 -15.21
CA SER A 34 -4.70 -18.61 -14.60
C SER A 34 -3.64 -19.56 -14.04
N ARG A 35 -4.04 -20.67 -13.39
CA ARG A 35 -3.10 -21.74 -12.95
C ARG A 35 -2.40 -22.42 -14.12
N ILE A 36 -3.12 -22.74 -15.20
CA ILE A 36 -2.52 -23.38 -16.39
C ILE A 36 -1.52 -22.43 -17.05
N ARG A 37 -1.80 -21.14 -17.12
CA ARG A 37 -0.88 -20.13 -17.67
C ARG A 37 0.39 -20.00 -16.83
N ALA A 38 0.25 -19.89 -15.51
CA ALA A 38 1.37 -19.88 -14.57
C ALA A 38 2.24 -21.15 -14.65
N SER A 39 1.64 -22.32 -14.90
CA SER A 39 2.39 -23.57 -15.08
C SER A 39 3.10 -23.67 -16.44
N ARG A 40 2.57 -23.06 -17.50
CA ARG A 40 3.18 -23.09 -18.85
C ARG A 40 4.38 -22.16 -18.92
N ASP A 41 4.33 -21.02 -18.26
CA ASP A 41 5.47 -20.10 -18.15
C ASP A 41 6.62 -20.70 -17.33
N ARG A 42 6.33 -21.71 -16.49
CA ARG A 42 7.33 -22.47 -15.74
C ARG A 42 8.02 -23.55 -16.58
N ALA A 43 7.42 -24.01 -17.68
CA ALA A 43 7.91 -25.15 -18.49
C ALA A 43 8.83 -24.76 -19.66
N THR A 44 8.99 -23.48 -19.97
CA THR A 44 9.75 -23.01 -21.15
C THR A 44 11.15 -22.47 -20.83
N ARG A 45 11.66 -22.61 -19.60
CA ARG A 45 13.03 -22.19 -19.27
C ARG A 45 14.03 -23.34 -19.49
N PRO A 46 14.97 -23.23 -20.45
CA PRO A 46 16.03 -24.22 -20.61
C PRO A 46 16.94 -24.21 -19.37
N ALA A 47 17.17 -25.39 -18.82
CA ALA A 47 18.00 -25.61 -17.64
C ALA A 47 19.49 -25.55 -17.99
N THR A 48 20.04 -24.35 -18.22
CA THR A 48 21.50 -24.15 -18.19
C THR A 48 21.87 -22.77 -17.63
N ARG A 49 22.98 -22.77 -16.86
CA ARG A 49 23.76 -21.65 -16.29
C ARG A 49 23.36 -21.10 -14.90
N ARG A 50 24.14 -21.58 -13.91
CA ARG A 50 24.50 -20.92 -12.64
C ARG A 50 24.96 -19.48 -12.88
N TRP A 51 24.22 -18.49 -12.39
CA TRP A 51 24.71 -17.26 -11.71
C TRP A 51 23.55 -16.29 -11.45
N LEU A 52 23.55 -15.67 -10.26
CA LEU A 52 22.75 -14.53 -9.81
C LEU A 52 21.22 -14.76 -9.74
N ILE A 53 20.74 -14.96 -8.51
CA ILE A 53 19.33 -14.89 -8.14
C ILE A 53 18.86 -13.45 -8.38
N PRO A 54 17.87 -13.19 -9.26
CA PRO A 54 17.35 -11.85 -9.43
C PRO A 54 16.41 -11.54 -8.25
N VAL A 55 16.89 -10.70 -7.34
CA VAL A 55 16.09 -10.07 -6.27
C VAL A 55 15.18 -9.03 -6.92
N THR A 56 14.08 -9.46 -7.52
CA THR A 56 13.09 -8.55 -8.14
C THR A 56 11.70 -9.17 -8.12
N ALA A 57 10.99 -9.12 -6.99
CA ALA A 57 9.52 -9.23 -6.92
C ALA A 57 9.01 -9.04 -5.47
N ALA A 58 9.10 -7.82 -4.93
CA ALA A 58 8.33 -7.44 -3.73
C ALA A 58 8.25 -5.91 -3.53
N ALA A 59 9.24 -5.14 -3.99
CA ALA A 59 9.35 -3.71 -3.71
C ALA A 59 8.50 -2.77 -4.61
N LEU A 60 7.40 -3.24 -5.21
CA LEU A 60 6.69 -2.49 -6.26
C LEU A 60 5.60 -1.53 -5.76
N VAL A 61 5.04 -1.76 -4.57
CA VAL A 61 3.96 -0.91 -4.04
C VAL A 61 4.51 0.37 -3.39
N ALA A 62 5.66 0.31 -2.71
CA ALA A 62 6.25 1.47 -2.05
C ALA A 62 6.71 2.58 -3.04
N ALA A 63 7.23 2.20 -4.21
CA ALA A 63 7.79 3.16 -5.17
C ALA A 63 6.74 3.99 -5.94
N LEU A 64 5.47 3.57 -5.97
CA LEU A 64 4.43 4.25 -6.75
C LEU A 64 3.69 5.35 -5.99
N ILE A 65 3.79 5.39 -4.66
CA ILE A 65 3.07 6.34 -3.81
C ILE A 65 3.94 7.58 -3.46
N GLY A 66 5.25 7.53 -3.69
CA GLY A 66 6.21 8.58 -3.30
C GLY A 66 7.13 9.03 -4.43
N GLY A 67 6.59 9.57 -5.52
CA GLY A 67 7.37 10.03 -6.69
C GLY A 67 8.41 11.14 -6.41
N ALA A 68 8.52 11.63 -5.16
CA ALA A 68 9.47 12.67 -4.76
C ALA A 68 10.69 12.13 -3.98
N ALA A 69 10.65 10.92 -3.41
CA ALA A 69 11.66 10.49 -2.44
C ALA A 69 12.91 9.81 -3.05
N LEU A 70 12.87 9.38 -4.32
CA LEU A 70 13.86 8.46 -4.88
C LEU A 70 15.20 9.08 -5.35
N TRP A 71 15.44 10.39 -5.17
CA TRP A 71 16.65 11.04 -5.71
C TRP A 71 17.39 12.01 -4.78
N LEU A 72 17.10 12.02 -3.48
CA LEU A 72 17.83 12.86 -2.53
C LEU A 72 19.03 12.08 -1.97
N LYS A 73 20.24 12.52 -2.32
CA LYS A 73 21.47 12.01 -1.70
C LYS A 73 21.56 12.57 -0.27
N PRO A 74 21.75 11.72 0.75
CA PRO A 74 22.02 12.20 2.11
C PRO A 74 23.24 13.12 2.10
N GLY A 75 23.14 14.28 2.74
CA GLY A 75 24.30 15.14 2.99
C GLY A 75 25.31 14.41 3.90
N ALA A 76 26.60 14.57 3.62
CA ALA A 76 27.69 13.85 4.29
C ALA A 76 27.94 14.26 5.76
N ASP A 77 27.20 15.23 6.28
CA ASP A 77 27.37 15.75 7.63
C ASP A 77 26.48 14.96 8.60
N GLY A 78 27.07 13.93 9.20
CA GLY A 78 26.43 12.84 9.96
C GLY A 78 25.77 13.19 11.30
N ALA A 79 25.08 14.33 11.42
CA ALA A 79 24.16 14.53 12.53
C ALA A 79 22.83 13.79 12.23
N PRO A 80 22.31 12.96 13.15
CA PRO A 80 21.02 12.32 12.96
C PRO A 80 19.94 13.39 12.81
N TYR A 81 19.15 13.31 11.73
CA TYR A 81 18.04 14.22 11.54
C TYR A 81 17.03 14.03 12.68
N GLN A 82 16.88 15.05 13.51
CA GLN A 82 15.73 15.15 14.40
C GLN A 82 14.70 16.01 13.69
N ALA A 83 13.79 15.36 12.98
CA ALA A 83 12.62 16.05 12.47
C ALA A 83 11.91 16.70 13.65
N ALA A 84 11.79 18.03 13.66
CA ALA A 84 10.88 18.67 14.60
C ALA A 84 9.50 18.02 14.39
N VAL A 85 8.99 17.39 15.44
CA VAL A 85 7.64 16.84 15.39
C VAL A 85 6.72 18.04 15.57
N ASN A 86 6.29 18.63 14.46
CA ASN A 86 5.34 19.72 14.49
C ASN A 86 3.99 19.18 14.98
N GLY A 87 3.57 19.70 16.13
CA GLY A 87 2.47 19.17 16.92
C GLY A 87 2.76 19.28 18.41
N SER A 88 1.76 19.05 19.25
CA SER A 88 2.01 18.82 20.67
C SER A 88 2.63 17.44 20.83
N GLY A 89 3.82 17.37 21.43
CA GLY A 89 4.50 16.10 21.69
C GLY A 89 3.57 15.16 22.45
N LEU A 90 3.25 14.03 21.83
CA LEU A 90 2.41 12.97 22.40
C LEU A 90 3.34 11.80 22.72
N ARG A 91 3.25 11.24 23.93
CA ARG A 91 4.02 10.03 24.24
C ARG A 91 3.55 8.93 23.30
N LEU A 92 4.49 8.16 22.74
CA LEU A 92 4.16 7.08 21.82
C LEU A 92 3.17 6.09 22.44
N SER A 93 3.36 5.73 23.72
CA SER A 93 2.41 4.87 24.45
C SER A 93 0.98 5.42 24.41
N ASP A 94 0.81 6.69 24.76
CA ASP A 94 -0.50 7.34 24.85
C ASP A 94 -1.15 7.43 23.46
N ALA A 95 -0.35 7.68 22.42
CA ALA A 95 -0.81 7.69 21.03
C ALA A 95 -1.32 6.31 20.57
N LEU A 96 -0.54 5.25 20.85
CA LEU A 96 -0.92 3.89 20.49
C LEU A 96 -2.15 3.41 21.26
N ASP A 97 -2.28 3.76 22.54
CA ASP A 97 -3.45 3.45 23.36
C ASP A 97 -4.71 4.15 22.81
N ILE A 98 -4.64 5.44 22.50
CA ILE A 98 -5.76 6.19 21.89
C ILE A 98 -6.19 5.55 20.57
N LEU A 99 -5.24 5.21 19.71
CA LEU A 99 -5.53 4.63 18.40
C LEU A 99 -6.06 3.20 18.49
N ALA A 100 -5.54 2.39 19.41
CA ALA A 100 -6.04 1.05 19.67
C ALA A 100 -7.48 1.08 20.20
N ASP A 101 -7.76 1.92 21.20
CA ASP A 101 -9.10 2.08 21.77
C ASP A 101 -10.12 2.58 20.74
N ALA A 102 -9.70 3.49 19.85
CA ALA A 102 -10.54 3.97 18.77
C ALA A 102 -10.78 2.89 17.70
N ALA A 103 -9.74 2.11 17.36
CA ALA A 103 -9.81 1.04 16.39
C ALA A 103 -10.74 -0.10 16.83
N GLU A 104 -10.73 -0.48 18.11
CA GLU A 104 -11.62 -1.53 18.66
C GLU A 104 -13.11 -1.17 18.53
N LYS A 105 -13.42 0.13 18.61
CA LYS A 105 -14.78 0.67 18.49
C LYS A 105 -15.15 1.06 17.05
N GLY A 106 -14.19 0.94 16.13
CA GLY A 106 -14.34 1.36 14.75
C GLY A 106 -15.24 0.44 13.94
N GLU A 107 -15.48 0.86 12.69
CA GLU A 107 -16.30 0.11 11.74
C GLU A 107 -15.72 -1.29 11.45
N PRO A 108 -16.59 -2.29 11.18
CA PRO A 108 -16.17 -3.60 10.70
C PRO A 108 -15.31 -3.52 9.42
N ALA A 109 -14.54 -4.58 9.18
CA ALA A 109 -13.84 -4.75 7.91
C ALA A 109 -14.84 -4.72 6.74
N ALA A 110 -14.51 -4.02 5.66
CA ALA A 110 -15.34 -4.06 4.47
C ALA A 110 -15.29 -5.45 3.82
N ALA A 111 -16.45 -5.92 3.36
CA ALA A 111 -16.55 -7.13 2.55
C ALA A 111 -16.21 -6.80 1.09
N VAL A 112 -15.38 -7.64 0.46
CA VAL A 112 -15.11 -7.57 -0.99
C VAL A 112 -15.68 -8.80 -1.65
N GLY A 113 -16.76 -8.62 -2.40
CA GLY A 113 -17.42 -9.66 -3.18
C GLY A 113 -16.77 -9.91 -4.54
N PRO A 114 -17.23 -10.94 -5.27
CA PRO A 114 -16.79 -11.21 -6.64
C PRO A 114 -16.94 -9.99 -7.56
N GLY A 115 -15.94 -9.73 -8.40
CA GLY A 115 -15.94 -8.61 -9.36
C GLY A 115 -15.80 -7.21 -8.73
N GLN A 116 -15.60 -7.13 -7.42
CA GLN A 116 -15.30 -5.88 -6.72
C GLN A 116 -13.80 -5.66 -6.58
N LEU A 117 -13.42 -4.39 -6.48
CA LEU A 117 -12.05 -3.90 -6.34
C LEU A 117 -11.97 -3.00 -5.11
N VAL A 118 -10.76 -2.85 -4.55
CA VAL A 118 -10.50 -1.81 -3.56
C VAL A 118 -9.99 -0.57 -4.30
N PHE A 119 -10.75 0.51 -4.20
CA PHE A 119 -10.39 1.80 -4.74
C PHE A 119 -9.72 2.66 -3.68
N VAL A 120 -8.57 3.23 -4.01
CA VAL A 120 -7.84 4.19 -3.18
C VAL A 120 -7.73 5.50 -3.95
N LYS A 121 -8.25 6.57 -3.36
CA LYS A 121 -8.00 7.94 -3.83
C LYS A 121 -6.99 8.57 -2.91
N ILE A 122 -5.90 9.09 -3.44
CA ILE A 122 -4.88 9.84 -2.72
C ILE A 122 -4.89 11.25 -3.28
N ASP A 123 -5.17 12.24 -2.45
CA ASP A 123 -5.17 13.66 -2.81
C ASP A 123 -4.28 14.45 -1.86
N GLY A 124 -3.38 15.25 -2.42
CA GLY A 124 -2.46 16.03 -1.62
C GLY A 124 -1.47 16.83 -2.43
N TRP A 125 -0.29 16.99 -1.85
CA TRP A 125 0.79 17.79 -2.39
C TRP A 125 2.10 17.02 -2.30
N ALA A 126 2.92 17.12 -3.34
CA ALA A 126 4.26 16.56 -3.36
C ALA A 126 5.25 17.57 -3.91
N ALA A 127 6.45 17.56 -3.34
CA ALA A 127 7.59 18.32 -3.81
C ALA A 127 8.06 17.73 -5.14
N ARG A 128 8.15 18.57 -6.17
CA ARG A 128 8.82 18.25 -7.41
C ARG A 128 10.15 18.99 -7.41
N ILE A 129 11.25 18.25 -7.48
CA ILE A 129 12.59 18.83 -7.57
C ILE A 129 12.69 19.58 -8.91
N THR A 130 12.99 20.88 -8.86
CA THR A 130 13.12 21.77 -10.03
C THR A 130 14.55 22.29 -10.22
N GLY A 131 15.41 22.17 -9.20
CA GLY A 131 16.81 22.57 -9.25
C GLY A 131 17.66 21.86 -8.20
N ASP A 132 18.91 22.31 -8.02
CA ASP A 132 19.76 21.81 -6.93
C ASP A 132 19.19 22.29 -5.60
N ARG A 133 18.68 21.35 -4.80
CA ARG A 133 18.01 21.61 -3.49
C ARG A 133 16.79 22.53 -3.54
N VAL A 134 16.26 22.82 -4.73
CA VAL A 134 15.01 23.58 -4.89
C VAL A 134 13.91 22.62 -5.32
N ALA A 135 12.80 22.64 -4.60
CA ALA A 135 11.61 21.88 -4.97
C ALA A 135 10.37 22.76 -4.93
N GLU A 136 9.46 22.53 -5.86
CA GLU A 136 8.16 23.18 -5.93
C GLU A 136 7.09 22.21 -5.44
N MET A 137 6.24 22.65 -4.51
CA MET A 137 5.08 21.85 -4.12
C MET A 137 4.04 21.86 -5.24
N GLN A 138 3.60 20.69 -5.68
CA GLN A 138 2.57 20.54 -6.71
C GLN A 138 1.42 19.68 -6.18
N PRO A 139 0.16 20.01 -6.54
CA PRO A 139 -0.96 19.16 -6.20
C PRO A 139 -0.77 17.79 -6.89
N GLN A 140 -1.07 16.73 -6.16
CA GLN A 140 -1.01 15.35 -6.64
C GLN A 140 -2.31 14.65 -6.31
N THR A 141 -2.93 14.08 -7.33
CA THR A 141 -4.01 13.12 -7.20
C THR A 141 -3.55 11.78 -7.77
N ARG A 142 -3.86 10.70 -7.07
CA ARG A 142 -3.72 9.32 -7.55
C ARG A 142 -5.00 8.58 -7.27
N LEU A 143 -5.51 7.92 -8.30
CA LEU A 143 -6.63 7.02 -8.25
C LEU A 143 -6.05 5.64 -8.52
N ILE A 144 -6.23 4.72 -7.57
CA ILE A 144 -5.66 3.38 -7.63
C ILE A 144 -6.79 2.37 -7.44
N TRP A 145 -6.85 1.37 -8.29
CA TRP A 145 -7.74 0.23 -8.12
C TRP A 145 -6.89 -1.00 -7.86
N HIS A 146 -7.22 -1.72 -6.80
CA HIS A 146 -6.53 -2.93 -6.39
C HIS A 146 -7.43 -4.15 -6.59
N ASP A 147 -6.86 -5.23 -7.13
CA ASP A 147 -7.54 -6.53 -7.12
C ASP A 147 -7.52 -7.13 -5.70
N PRO A 148 -8.58 -7.80 -5.24
CA PRO A 148 -8.61 -8.39 -3.89
C PRO A 148 -7.73 -9.65 -3.74
N HIS A 149 -7.12 -10.18 -4.80
CA HIS A 149 -6.33 -11.41 -4.80
C HIS A 149 -4.83 -11.14 -4.61
N GLY A 150 -4.50 -10.14 -3.79
CA GLY A 150 -3.12 -9.74 -3.52
C GLY A 150 -2.94 -8.23 -3.46
N MET A 151 -4.01 -7.45 -3.61
CA MET A 151 -3.98 -5.99 -3.61
C MET A 151 -3.04 -5.43 -4.67
N ASN A 152 -2.91 -6.09 -5.83
CA ASN A 152 -2.11 -5.54 -6.92
C ASN A 152 -2.89 -4.42 -7.60
N ALA A 153 -2.21 -3.33 -7.93
CA ALA A 153 -2.82 -2.26 -8.68
C ALA A 153 -3.17 -2.74 -10.09
N VAL A 154 -4.47 -2.72 -10.43
CA VAL A 154 -4.98 -3.00 -11.78
C VAL A 154 -5.04 -1.75 -12.64
N GLU A 155 -5.16 -0.57 -12.02
CA GLU A 155 -5.06 0.73 -12.66
C GLU A 155 -4.50 1.77 -11.68
N ILE A 156 -3.69 2.68 -12.20
CA ILE A 156 -3.23 3.89 -11.51
C ILE A 156 -3.39 5.06 -12.47
N THR A 157 -4.12 6.11 -12.10
CA THR A 157 -4.23 7.34 -12.90
C THR A 157 -4.20 8.57 -12.01
N ASP A 158 -3.81 9.71 -12.59
CA ASP A 158 -3.98 11.03 -11.97
C ASP A 158 -5.36 11.66 -12.26
N GLY A 159 -6.28 10.86 -12.80
CA GLY A 159 -7.59 11.29 -13.30
C GLY A 159 -7.59 11.68 -14.78
N LYS A 160 -6.41 11.78 -15.41
CA LYS A 160 -6.25 12.13 -16.83
C LYS A 160 -5.44 11.08 -17.58
N THR A 161 -4.37 10.58 -16.97
CA THR A 161 -3.37 9.72 -17.61
C THR A 161 -3.16 8.45 -16.80
N SER A 162 -3.36 7.31 -17.46
CA SER A 162 -2.96 6.02 -16.89
C SER A 162 -1.44 5.98 -16.72
N MET A 163 -1.00 5.73 -15.49
CA MET A 163 0.40 5.64 -15.10
C MET A 163 0.95 4.21 -15.24
N LEU A 164 0.07 3.21 -15.37
CA LEU A 164 0.49 1.84 -15.67
C LEU A 164 0.81 1.68 -17.16
N LYS A 165 0.02 2.31 -18.05
CA LYS A 165 0.24 2.28 -19.50
C LYS A 165 1.56 2.97 -19.85
N GLY A 166 2.49 2.22 -20.44
CA GLY A 166 3.81 2.72 -20.86
C GLY A 166 4.95 2.47 -19.87
N SER A 167 4.67 2.01 -18.65
CA SER A 167 5.70 1.67 -17.66
C SER A 167 6.46 0.35 -17.99
N GLY A 168 6.02 -0.40 -19.00
CA GLY A 168 6.48 -1.77 -19.26
C GLY A 168 6.08 -2.78 -18.17
N ARG A 169 5.50 -2.32 -17.06
CA ARG A 169 4.98 -3.15 -15.96
C ARG A 169 3.56 -3.57 -16.31
N GLY A 170 3.46 -4.63 -17.11
CA GLY A 170 2.19 -5.25 -17.44
C GLY A 170 1.69 -6.14 -16.31
N THR A 171 0.41 -5.96 -15.96
CA THR A 171 -0.46 -6.84 -15.16
C THR A 171 -0.03 -7.15 -13.72
N ALA A 172 -1.02 -7.35 -12.85
CA ALA A 172 -0.87 -7.82 -11.47
C ALA A 172 0.29 -8.81 -11.35
N ALA A 173 1.25 -8.53 -10.46
CA ALA A 173 2.29 -9.51 -10.18
C ALA A 173 1.57 -10.80 -9.74
N PRO A 174 1.88 -11.97 -10.33
CA PRO A 174 1.31 -13.21 -9.84
C PRO A 174 1.61 -13.31 -8.35
N VAL A 175 0.63 -13.77 -7.57
CA VAL A 175 0.81 -14.08 -6.13
C VAL A 175 2.16 -14.78 -6.00
N THR A 176 3.04 -14.20 -5.17
CA THR A 176 4.40 -14.69 -5.02
C THR A 176 4.34 -16.18 -4.61
N PRO A 177 5.36 -16.98 -4.94
CA PRO A 177 5.44 -18.37 -4.48
C PRO A 177 5.21 -18.53 -2.97
N ASP A 178 5.47 -17.47 -2.21
CA ASP A 178 5.42 -17.42 -0.74
C ASP A 178 3.98 -17.19 -0.20
N GLY A 179 3.01 -16.93 -1.08
CA GLY A 179 1.60 -16.76 -0.70
C GLY A 179 1.25 -15.37 -0.16
N PRO A 180 0.03 -15.19 0.38
CA PRO A 180 -0.42 -13.92 0.93
C PRO A 180 0.46 -13.43 2.10
N SER A 181 0.73 -12.13 2.13
CA SER A 181 1.58 -11.46 3.14
C SER A 181 1.19 -9.98 3.29
N PHE A 182 1.90 -9.22 4.12
CA PHE A 182 1.70 -7.77 4.21
C PHE A 182 2.01 -7.02 2.89
N TYR A 183 2.84 -7.58 2.01
CA TYR A 183 3.13 -7.01 0.70
C TYR A 183 2.10 -7.36 -0.38
N VAL A 184 1.44 -8.52 -0.23
CA VAL A 184 0.40 -9.02 -1.14
C VAL A 184 -0.82 -9.54 -0.36
N PRO A 185 -1.49 -8.68 0.42
CA PRO A 185 -2.56 -9.13 1.30
C PRO A 185 -3.77 -9.59 0.51
N THR A 186 -4.50 -10.56 1.07
CA THR A 186 -5.83 -10.97 0.58
C THR A 186 -6.84 -10.82 1.72
N PRO A 187 -8.12 -10.55 1.45
CA PRO A 187 -9.14 -10.47 2.50
C PRO A 187 -9.16 -11.70 3.43
N GLN A 188 -9.01 -12.90 2.86
CA GLN A 188 -8.95 -14.16 3.63
C GLN A 188 -7.74 -14.20 4.57
N TRP A 189 -6.57 -13.77 4.11
CA TRP A 189 -5.35 -13.74 4.92
C TRP A 189 -5.45 -12.68 6.03
N LEU A 190 -6.00 -11.50 5.70
CA LEU A 190 -6.24 -10.42 6.66
C LEU A 190 -7.19 -10.85 7.77
N ALA A 191 -8.26 -11.55 7.43
CA ALA A 191 -9.20 -12.11 8.40
C ALA A 191 -8.56 -13.18 9.31
N GLY A 192 -7.48 -13.82 8.84
CA GLY A 192 -6.72 -14.83 9.59
C GLY A 192 -5.56 -14.27 10.42
N LEU A 193 -5.30 -12.95 10.38
CA LEU A 193 -4.24 -12.35 11.17
C LEU A 193 -4.48 -12.53 12.68
N PRO A 194 -3.43 -12.78 13.48
CA PRO A 194 -3.58 -12.87 14.92
C PRO A 194 -4.03 -11.53 15.50
N ALA A 195 -4.93 -11.56 16.48
CA ALA A 195 -5.28 -10.37 17.28
C ALA A 195 -4.39 -10.21 18.53
N ASP A 196 -3.40 -11.08 18.69
CA ASP A 196 -2.39 -11.01 19.74
C ASP A 196 -1.25 -10.08 19.30
N PRO A 197 -0.98 -8.99 20.03
CA PRO A 197 0.01 -7.98 19.62
C PRO A 197 1.43 -8.54 19.49
N ASP A 198 1.85 -9.45 20.36
CA ASP A 198 3.21 -10.02 20.34
C ASP A 198 3.41 -10.93 19.13
N ARG A 199 2.39 -11.74 18.80
CA ARG A 199 2.39 -12.56 17.58
C ARG A 199 2.36 -11.70 16.32
N LEU A 200 1.65 -10.57 16.32
CA LEU A 200 1.68 -9.62 15.20
C LEU A 200 3.04 -8.94 15.07
N ALA A 201 3.63 -8.46 16.17
CA ALA A 201 4.96 -7.85 16.17
C ALA A 201 5.98 -8.81 15.57
N LYS A 202 5.97 -10.08 16.02
CA LYS A 202 6.82 -11.12 15.44
C LYS A 202 6.56 -11.33 13.95
N LEU A 203 5.29 -11.43 13.54
CA LEU A 203 4.94 -11.63 12.13
C LEU A 203 5.44 -10.47 11.25
N LEU A 204 5.31 -9.23 11.73
CA LEU A 204 5.79 -8.03 11.03
C LEU A 204 7.31 -8.10 10.83
N THR A 205 8.07 -8.40 11.89
CA THR A 205 9.53 -8.53 11.84
C THR A 205 9.98 -9.70 10.97
N ASP A 206 9.30 -10.85 11.03
CA ASP A 206 9.64 -12.02 10.21
C ASP A 206 9.32 -11.82 8.72
N THR A 207 8.45 -10.86 8.37
CA THR A 207 8.03 -10.61 6.98
C THR A 207 9.03 -9.76 6.21
N VAL A 208 9.74 -8.85 6.88
CA VAL A 208 10.67 -7.94 6.20
C VAL A 208 11.95 -8.67 5.81
N HIS A 209 12.55 -8.24 4.71
CA HIS A 209 13.78 -8.85 4.17
C HIS A 209 15.01 -8.02 4.49
N ASP A 210 16.18 -8.66 4.44
CA ASP A 210 17.46 -7.97 4.55
C ASP A 210 17.56 -6.88 3.48
N SER A 211 17.84 -5.66 3.95
CA SER A 211 17.95 -4.48 3.11
C SER A 211 19.09 -3.59 3.62
N LYS A 212 19.33 -2.46 2.94
CA LYS A 212 20.28 -1.43 3.41
C LYS A 212 19.73 -0.59 4.57
N TRP A 213 18.44 -0.71 4.87
CA TRP A 213 17.75 0.00 5.95
C TRP A 213 17.64 -0.87 7.19
N SER A 214 17.38 -0.24 8.33
CA SER A 214 17.12 -0.97 9.57
C SER A 214 15.82 -1.80 9.48
N THR A 215 15.75 -2.91 10.23
CA THR A 215 14.52 -3.71 10.34
C THR A 215 13.31 -2.89 10.80
N PRO A 216 13.40 -1.98 11.80
CA PRO A 216 12.31 -1.07 12.16
C PRO A 216 11.79 -0.24 10.98
N HIS A 217 12.69 0.29 10.14
CA HIS A 217 12.30 1.07 8.97
C HIS A 217 11.61 0.24 7.90
N GLU A 218 12.09 -0.98 7.63
CA GLU A 218 11.42 -1.88 6.69
C GLU A 218 10.03 -2.26 7.19
N VAL A 219 9.87 -2.52 8.49
CA VAL A 219 8.56 -2.79 9.10
C VAL A 219 7.65 -1.58 8.93
N TRP A 220 8.15 -0.38 9.24
CA TRP A 220 7.36 0.84 9.10
C TRP A 220 6.94 1.14 7.66
N SER A 221 7.89 1.03 6.71
CA SER A 221 7.64 1.25 5.27
C SER A 221 6.62 0.26 4.70
N MET A 222 6.71 -1.01 5.11
CA MET A 222 5.71 -2.03 4.80
C MET A 222 4.33 -1.63 5.35
N MET A 223 4.26 -1.18 6.61
CA MET A 223 3.00 -0.79 7.24
C MET A 223 2.38 0.47 6.63
N GLU A 224 3.16 1.45 6.20
CA GLU A 224 2.67 2.63 5.48
C GLU A 224 1.94 2.24 4.18
N GLY A 225 2.57 1.39 3.36
CA GLY A 225 1.98 0.88 2.13
C GLY A 225 0.74 0.00 2.39
N PHE A 226 0.81 -0.81 3.45
CA PHE A 226 -0.29 -1.64 3.91
C PHE A 226 -1.50 -0.80 4.33
N TYR A 227 -1.32 0.22 5.17
CA TYR A 227 -2.41 1.10 5.58
C TYR A 227 -3.02 1.85 4.41
N THR A 228 -2.20 2.31 3.47
CA THR A 228 -2.68 3.05 2.29
C THR A 228 -3.54 2.19 1.37
N SER A 229 -3.28 0.89 1.28
CA SER A 229 -3.99 -0.02 0.37
C SER A 229 -5.09 -0.84 1.04
N SER A 230 -4.92 -1.23 2.30
CA SER A 230 -5.64 -2.36 2.90
C SER A 230 -6.32 -2.08 4.25
N ASP A 231 -6.18 -0.87 4.82
CA ASP A 231 -6.74 -0.53 6.14
C ASP A 231 -8.27 -0.77 6.24
N LEU A 232 -9.01 -0.54 5.15
CA LEU A 232 -10.45 -0.80 5.04
C LEU A 232 -10.83 -2.27 5.25
N LEU A 233 -9.91 -3.18 4.99
CA LEU A 233 -10.11 -4.62 5.09
C LEU A 233 -9.72 -5.19 6.46
N LEU A 234 -9.16 -4.36 7.35
CA LEU A 234 -8.81 -4.76 8.71
C LEU A 234 -10.04 -4.83 9.60
N SER A 235 -10.15 -5.92 10.36
CA SER A 235 -11.10 -5.98 11.47
C SER A 235 -10.68 -5.01 12.59
N PRO A 236 -11.63 -4.49 13.38
CA PRO A 236 -11.34 -3.67 14.55
C PRO A 236 -10.27 -4.26 15.47
N ALA A 237 -10.39 -5.56 15.79
CA ALA A 237 -9.47 -6.27 16.68
C ALA A 237 -8.04 -6.36 16.10
N VAL A 238 -7.90 -6.68 14.81
CA VAL A 238 -6.57 -6.74 14.17
C VAL A 238 -5.95 -5.34 14.09
N ARG A 239 -6.74 -4.31 13.75
CA ARG A 239 -6.24 -2.92 13.69
C ARG A 239 -5.72 -2.46 15.05
N ALA A 240 -6.47 -2.72 16.13
CA ALA A 240 -6.05 -2.41 17.48
C ALA A 240 -4.77 -3.17 17.89
N ALA A 241 -4.70 -4.45 17.55
CA ALA A 241 -3.54 -5.28 17.84
C ALA A 241 -2.29 -4.82 17.07
N LEU A 242 -2.43 -4.31 15.83
CA LEU A 242 -1.33 -3.68 15.09
C LEU A 242 -0.78 -2.45 15.82
N PHE A 243 -1.64 -1.55 16.34
CA PHE A 243 -1.15 -0.42 17.12
C PHE A 243 -0.40 -0.86 18.37
N ARG A 244 -0.94 -1.84 19.10
CA ARG A 244 -0.26 -2.40 20.28
C ARG A 244 1.07 -3.07 19.93
N SER A 245 1.21 -3.62 18.72
CA SER A 245 2.47 -4.24 18.26
C SER A 245 3.59 -3.23 17.97
N TYR A 246 3.27 -1.95 17.76
CA TYR A 246 4.24 -0.92 17.39
C TYR A 246 5.11 -0.43 18.54
N THR A 247 4.83 -0.83 19.79
CA THR A 247 5.71 -0.52 20.93
C THR A 247 7.11 -1.13 20.78
N ALA A 248 7.27 -2.12 19.88
CA ALA A 248 8.55 -2.78 19.59
C ALA A 248 9.33 -2.13 18.43
N ILE A 249 8.79 -1.10 17.76
CA ILE A 249 9.48 -0.44 16.64
C ILE A 249 10.36 0.70 17.16
N ASP A 250 11.66 0.44 17.24
CA ASP A 250 12.65 1.47 17.58
C ASP A 250 12.60 2.64 16.58
N GLY A 251 12.73 3.87 17.08
CA GLY A 251 12.73 5.07 16.24
C GLY A 251 11.33 5.60 15.87
N LEU A 252 10.26 4.93 16.30
CA LEU A 252 8.90 5.42 16.13
C LEU A 252 8.60 6.57 17.12
N GLN A 253 7.95 7.61 16.62
CA GLN A 253 7.55 8.81 17.36
C GLN A 253 6.07 9.10 17.09
N ALA A 254 5.43 9.82 18.01
CA ALA A 254 4.05 10.26 17.84
C ALA A 254 3.90 11.76 18.06
N ALA A 255 2.96 12.36 17.33
CA ALA A 255 2.45 13.67 17.66
C ALA A 255 0.99 13.83 17.30
N GLU A 256 0.37 14.74 18.02
CA GLU A 256 -0.92 15.27 17.66
C GLU A 256 -0.77 16.53 16.82
N MET A 257 -1.54 16.63 15.74
CA MET A 257 -1.54 17.77 14.84
C MET A 257 -2.95 18.11 14.37
N THR A 258 -3.12 19.34 13.89
CA THR A 258 -4.37 19.80 13.26
C THR A 258 -4.08 20.20 11.82
N ILE A 259 -4.76 19.58 10.86
CA ILE A 259 -4.63 19.89 9.43
C ILE A 259 -6.04 20.21 8.90
N GLY A 260 -6.21 21.41 8.33
CA GLY A 260 -7.51 21.84 7.81
C GLY A 260 -8.62 21.86 8.88
N GLY A 261 -8.28 22.14 10.14
CA GLY A 261 -9.23 22.16 11.26
C GLY A 261 -9.62 20.78 11.81
N LYS A 262 -9.09 19.69 11.26
CA LYS A 262 -9.29 18.33 11.78
C LYS A 262 -8.04 17.85 12.54
N ARG A 263 -8.26 17.20 13.68
CA ARG A 263 -7.21 16.62 14.53
C ARG A 263 -6.78 15.25 13.98
N TYR A 264 -5.48 14.98 14.02
CA TYR A 264 -4.85 13.73 13.63
C TYR A 264 -3.77 13.31 14.63
N ILE A 265 -3.51 12.02 14.72
CA ILE A 265 -2.31 11.47 15.36
C ILE A 265 -1.38 11.01 14.24
N GLY A 266 -0.21 11.63 14.13
CA GLY A 266 0.86 11.19 13.24
C GLY A 266 1.77 10.21 13.97
N LEU A 267 1.95 9.01 13.42
CA LEU A 267 3.02 8.10 13.83
C LEU A 267 4.13 8.21 12.79
N ARG A 268 5.35 8.52 13.24
CA ARG A 268 6.50 8.86 12.41
C ARG A 268 7.67 7.95 12.72
N HIS A 269 8.25 7.34 11.70
CA HIS A 269 9.55 6.70 11.82
C HIS A 269 10.61 7.59 11.17
N VAL A 270 11.74 7.77 11.84
CA VAL A 270 12.86 8.56 11.34
C VAL A 270 14.06 7.65 11.11
N GLU A 271 14.62 7.68 9.90
CA GLU A 271 15.91 7.03 9.63
C GLU A 271 16.76 7.90 8.71
N GLN A 272 18.04 8.06 9.08
CA GLN A 272 19.00 8.91 8.38
C GLN A 272 18.52 10.37 8.26
N GLN A 273 18.16 10.81 7.05
CA GLN A 273 17.65 12.16 6.75
C GLN A 273 16.21 12.15 6.23
N SER A 274 15.51 11.04 6.41
CA SER A 274 14.12 10.88 5.98
C SER A 274 13.24 10.53 7.16
N ALA A 275 12.00 11.00 7.11
CA ALA A 275 10.97 10.51 8.00
C ALA A 275 9.69 10.25 7.23
N ASP A 276 9.08 9.09 7.47
CA ASP A 276 7.79 8.73 6.91
C ASP A 276 6.78 8.68 8.03
N GLU A 277 5.62 9.28 7.81
CA GLU A 277 4.60 9.46 8.82
C GLU A 277 3.23 9.06 8.27
N VAL A 278 2.50 8.25 9.03
CA VAL A 278 1.11 7.91 8.74
C VAL A 278 0.21 8.74 9.65
N LEU A 279 -0.80 9.37 9.07
CA LEU A 279 -1.80 10.17 9.77
C LEU A 279 -3.01 9.29 10.07
N PHE A 280 -3.38 9.22 11.34
CA PHE A 280 -4.54 8.48 11.82
C PHE A 280 -5.61 9.42 12.34
N ASP A 281 -6.87 9.07 12.08
CA ASP A 281 -8.02 9.72 12.70
C ASP A 281 -8.19 9.18 14.14
N PRO A 282 -8.00 10.01 15.18
CA PRO A 282 -8.04 9.57 16.57
C PRO A 282 -9.43 9.10 17.02
N SER A 283 -10.49 9.36 16.25
CA SER A 283 -11.85 8.92 16.58
C SER A 283 -12.18 7.51 16.09
N THR A 284 -11.45 7.01 15.08
CA THR A 284 -11.72 5.72 14.43
C THR A 284 -10.51 4.79 14.38
N GLY A 285 -9.32 5.30 14.68
CA GLY A 285 -8.05 4.60 14.49
C GLY A 285 -7.70 4.33 13.02
N ARG A 286 -8.46 4.88 12.06
CA ARG A 286 -8.22 4.65 10.62
C ARG A 286 -7.04 5.46 10.12
N ALA A 287 -6.25 4.86 9.25
CA ALA A 287 -5.25 5.60 8.50
C ALA A 287 -5.96 6.45 7.43
N VAL A 288 -5.66 7.74 7.40
CA VAL A 288 -6.37 8.72 6.55
C VAL A 288 -5.44 9.57 5.72
N GLY A 289 -4.13 9.49 5.95
CA GLY A 289 -3.15 10.23 5.19
C GLY A 289 -1.74 9.81 5.54
N LYS A 290 -0.79 10.46 4.88
CA LYS A 290 0.63 10.26 5.13
C LYS A 290 1.43 11.50 4.79
N ARG A 291 2.62 11.61 5.38
CA ARG A 291 3.62 12.62 5.06
C ARG A 291 4.98 11.97 4.89
N SER A 292 5.77 12.52 3.98
CA SER A 292 7.21 12.27 3.95
C SER A 292 7.92 13.58 4.24
N LEU A 293 8.94 13.48 5.09
CA LEU A 293 9.77 14.60 5.49
C LEU A 293 11.21 14.33 5.09
N TYR A 294 11.88 15.37 4.64
CA TYR A 294 13.30 15.36 4.34
C TYR A 294 14.03 16.34 5.24
N GLY A 295 15.10 15.85 5.84
CA GLY A 295 15.92 16.58 6.80
C GLY A 295 17.11 17.33 6.22
N GLY A 296 17.44 17.09 4.96
CA GLY A 296 18.46 17.87 4.29
C GLY A 296 17.99 19.28 3.95
N GLU A 297 18.94 20.14 3.58
CA GLU A 297 18.63 21.49 3.10
C GLU A 297 17.88 21.38 1.77
N MET A 298 16.59 21.73 1.80
CA MET A 298 15.75 21.89 0.62
C MET A 298 14.95 23.19 0.77
N GLU A 299 15.06 24.05 -0.24
CA GLU A 299 14.19 25.21 -0.38
C GLU A 299 12.88 24.74 -1.03
N LEU A 300 11.80 24.79 -0.26
CA LEU A 300 10.45 24.51 -0.75
C LEU A 300 9.81 25.80 -1.24
N LEU A 301 9.73 25.95 -2.56
CA LEU A 301 8.98 27.02 -3.19
C LEU A 301 7.48 26.75 -3.00
N THR A 302 6.83 27.67 -2.28
CA THR A 302 5.38 27.67 -2.12
C THR A 302 4.76 28.81 -2.91
N THR A 303 3.64 28.55 -3.58
CA THR A 303 2.87 29.59 -4.27
C THR A 303 1.62 30.00 -3.46
N PRO A 304 1.10 31.22 -3.63
CA PRO A 304 -0.14 31.64 -2.96
C PRO A 304 -1.28 30.66 -3.24
N GLY A 305 -1.98 30.23 -2.18
CA GLY A 305 -3.08 29.25 -2.25
C GLY A 305 -2.65 27.80 -2.03
N GLN A 306 -1.35 27.52 -1.90
CA GLN A 306 -0.86 26.22 -1.43
C GLN A 306 -1.05 26.06 0.08
N PRO A 307 -1.17 24.82 0.58
CA PRO A 307 -1.20 24.60 2.03
C PRO A 307 0.12 25.07 2.64
N ILE A 308 0.03 25.71 3.80
CA ILE A 308 1.20 25.94 4.64
C ILE A 308 1.58 24.59 5.22
N LEU A 309 2.70 24.04 4.72
CA LEU A 309 3.25 22.79 5.20
C LEU A 309 4.35 23.05 6.22
N ASP A 310 4.48 22.12 7.14
CA ASP A 310 5.57 22.06 8.09
C ASP A 310 6.94 22.02 7.38
N LYS A 311 7.95 22.63 8.00
CA LYS A 311 9.32 22.63 7.47
C LYS A 311 9.79 21.19 7.22
N GLY A 312 10.30 20.94 6.01
CA GLY A 312 10.85 19.64 5.59
C GLY A 312 9.80 18.67 5.04
N VAL A 313 8.50 18.97 5.09
CA VAL A 313 7.48 18.14 4.45
C VAL A 313 7.62 18.22 2.93
N THR A 314 8.01 17.12 2.32
CA THR A 314 8.13 16.98 0.86
C THR A 314 6.94 16.24 0.25
N PHE A 315 6.10 15.63 1.08
CA PHE A 315 4.85 15.01 0.66
C PHE A 315 3.83 15.11 1.78
N GLN A 316 2.60 15.49 1.46
CA GLN A 316 1.46 15.37 2.37
C GLN A 316 0.22 15.06 1.55
N ALA A 317 -0.39 13.90 1.80
CA ALA A 317 -1.64 13.54 1.16
C ALA A 317 -2.60 12.85 2.13
N PHE A 318 -3.88 13.00 1.86
CA PHE A 318 -4.93 12.22 2.47
C PHE A 318 -5.39 11.15 1.50
N PHE A 319 -5.86 10.03 2.03
CA PHE A 319 -6.42 8.98 1.22
C PHE A 319 -7.75 8.46 1.74
N THR A 320 -8.62 8.08 0.82
CA THR A 320 -9.88 7.40 1.08
C THR A 320 -9.85 6.02 0.43
N GLN A 321 -10.53 5.06 1.07
CA GLN A 321 -10.63 3.70 0.58
C GLN A 321 -12.09 3.30 0.48
N GLU A 322 -12.45 2.67 -0.63
CA GLU A 322 -13.80 2.21 -0.90
C GLU A 322 -13.78 0.86 -1.62
N VAL A 323 -14.80 0.02 -1.40
CA VAL A 323 -15.04 -1.15 -2.26
C VAL A 323 -15.92 -0.71 -3.41
N VAL A 324 -15.46 -0.93 -4.64
CA VAL A 324 -16.16 -0.51 -5.86
C VAL A 324 -16.38 -1.70 -6.80
N THR A 325 -17.48 -1.69 -7.55
CA THR A 325 -17.68 -2.66 -8.64
C THR A 325 -16.74 -2.34 -9.79
N GLY A 326 -16.17 -3.34 -10.46
CA GLY A 326 -15.25 -3.18 -11.59
C GLY A 326 -15.78 -2.34 -12.77
N GLN A 327 -17.10 -2.09 -12.84
CA GLN A 327 -17.72 -1.18 -13.82
C GLN A 327 -17.35 0.30 -13.61
N ARG A 328 -16.86 0.69 -12.42
CA ARG A 328 -16.37 2.06 -12.13
C ARG A 328 -14.94 2.33 -12.59
N LEU A 329 -14.32 1.38 -13.27
CA LEU A 329 -13.01 1.61 -13.86
C LEU A 329 -13.10 2.71 -14.95
N PRO A 330 -12.06 3.55 -15.11
CA PRO A 330 -11.99 4.50 -16.21
C PRO A 330 -12.20 3.78 -17.56
N GLU A 331 -12.84 4.45 -18.52
CA GLU A 331 -13.07 3.88 -19.86
C GLU A 331 -11.77 3.30 -20.44
N GLY A 332 -11.83 2.04 -20.87
CA GLY A 332 -10.69 1.33 -21.44
C GLY A 332 -9.78 0.58 -20.45
N VAL A 333 -10.19 0.44 -19.19
CA VAL A 333 -9.59 -0.49 -18.22
C VAL A 333 -10.55 -1.67 -18.03
N ARG A 334 -10.09 -2.89 -18.33
CA ARG A 334 -10.88 -4.11 -18.12
C ARG A 334 -10.38 -4.81 -16.86
N PRO A 335 -11.26 -5.27 -15.95
CA PRO A 335 -10.85 -6.13 -14.85
C PRO A 335 -10.24 -7.41 -15.45
N SER A 336 -9.06 -7.79 -14.95
CA SER A 336 -8.31 -8.96 -15.39
C SER A 336 -8.92 -10.26 -14.90
#